data_AF-A0A3L6M9Y9-F1
#
_entry.id   AF-A0A3L6M9Y9-F1
#
_cell.length_a   1.000
_cell.length_b   1.000
_cell.length_c   1.000
_cell.angle_alpha   90.00
_cell.angle_beta   90.00
_cell.angle_gamma   90.00
#
_symmetry.space_group_name_H-M   'P 1'
#
loop_
_entity.id
_entity.type
_entity.pdbx_description
1 polymer ?
#
loop_
_entity_poly.entity_id
_entity_poly.type
_entity_poly.pdbx_seq_one_letter_code
_entity_poly.pdbx_strand_id
1 'polypeptide(L)'
;MGPDPEQGRRLVARNRGGSLMLLPDITWPLDANVIRKHSVANTFGMVRNDGHRAHQGWDLLAYPGTRCYAVADGVVTTGFNGDYGRFISLEFEHRGNNLFAFYAHLNIVVVTDEQRVTAGEWIGLTGNTGNARTMKGDDQHLHFEFRTESRPGHGLGGRIDPKTVYGFVPLRSPIYDTRPPEHMQTLGRSGTGLKVPGTNVL
;
A
#
# COMPACT_ATOMS: atom_id res chain seq x y z
N MET A 1 -21.77 41.01 1.04
CA MET A 1 -20.62 40.14 0.74
C MET A 1 -20.29 39.34 1.98
N GLY A 2 -20.77 38.10 2.06
CA GLY A 2 -20.39 37.14 3.10
C GLY A 2 -19.62 36.00 2.43
N PRO A 3 -18.58 35.43 3.07
CA PRO A 3 -17.80 34.36 2.47
C PRO A 3 -18.59 33.05 2.46
N ASP A 4 -18.55 32.37 1.31
CA ASP A 4 -18.98 31.01 1.05
C ASP A 4 -17.92 30.01 1.57
N PRO A 5 -18.28 28.98 2.36
CA PRO A 5 -17.38 27.89 2.66
C PRO A 5 -18.00 26.52 2.28
N GLU A 6 -18.19 26.24 1.00
CA GLU A 6 -18.28 24.86 0.52
C GLU A 6 -16.89 24.30 0.19
N GLN A 7 -16.10 24.02 1.24
CA GLN A 7 -14.93 23.13 1.16
C GLN A 7 -15.34 21.71 1.60
N GLY A 8 -14.90 20.73 0.80
CA GLY A 8 -15.35 19.34 0.78
C GLY A 8 -15.48 18.66 2.13
N ARG A 9 -16.71 18.22 2.46
CA ARG A 9 -16.98 17.34 3.59
C ARG A 9 -16.52 15.91 3.26
N ARG A 10 -15.34 15.54 3.77
CA ARG A 10 -14.85 14.15 3.89
C ARG A 10 -15.91 13.30 4.60
N LEU A 11 -16.23 12.11 4.10
CA LEU A 11 -17.16 11.18 4.74
C LEU A 11 -16.66 10.79 6.14
N VAL A 12 -17.48 11.00 7.17
CA VAL A 12 -17.17 10.63 8.57
C VAL A 12 -18.10 9.48 8.99
N ALA A 13 -17.54 8.31 9.30
CA ALA A 13 -18.25 7.25 10.00
C ALA A 13 -18.02 7.41 11.52
N ARG A 14 -19.11 7.41 12.31
CA ARG A 14 -19.08 7.52 13.78
C ARG A 14 -19.38 6.15 14.40
N ASN A 15 -18.63 5.74 15.42
CA ASN A 15 -19.01 4.62 16.28
C ASN A 15 -19.59 5.11 17.62
N ARG A 16 -20.33 4.25 18.34
CA ARG A 16 -21.11 4.52 19.57
C ARG A 16 -20.30 4.89 20.83
N GLY A 17 -19.14 5.52 20.67
CA GLY A 17 -18.25 5.93 21.76
C GLY A 17 -17.55 7.28 21.55
N GLY A 18 -17.95 8.07 20.56
CA GLY A 18 -17.52 9.48 20.44
C GLY A 18 -16.06 9.75 20.09
N SER A 19 -15.18 8.75 20.07
CA SER A 19 -13.79 8.91 19.62
C SER A 19 -13.71 8.89 18.09
N LEU A 20 -13.13 9.95 17.53
CA LEU A 20 -12.80 10.08 16.12
C LEU A 20 -11.73 9.03 15.78
N MET A 21 -12.12 7.90 15.19
CA MET A 21 -11.14 7.01 14.56
C MET A 21 -10.68 7.68 13.28
N LEU A 22 -9.54 8.37 13.33
CA LEU A 22 -8.75 8.64 12.14
C LEU A 22 -8.51 7.28 11.48
N LEU A 23 -9.06 7.06 10.29
CA LEU A 23 -8.59 5.96 9.45
C LEU A 23 -7.07 6.12 9.33
N PRO A 24 -6.28 5.03 9.38
CA PRO A 24 -4.85 5.16 9.17
C PRO A 24 -4.62 5.85 7.82
N ASP A 25 -3.90 6.98 7.82
CA ASP A 25 -3.65 7.78 6.63
C ASP A 25 -2.88 7.01 5.54
N ILE A 26 -2.31 5.84 5.91
CA ILE A 26 -1.56 4.93 5.05
C ILE A 26 -2.03 3.50 5.27
N THR A 27 -2.23 2.81 4.17
CA THR A 27 -2.78 1.46 4.10
C THR A 27 -1.70 0.49 3.62
N TRP A 28 -2.02 -0.80 3.50
CA TRP A 28 -1.02 -1.81 3.17
C TRP A 28 -1.00 -2.15 1.67
N PRO A 29 0.18 -2.44 1.09
CA PRO A 29 0.31 -2.67 -0.34
C PRO A 29 -0.21 -4.04 -0.80
N LEU A 30 -0.42 -5.00 0.10
CA LEU A 30 -0.92 -6.36 -0.18
C LEU A 30 -2.04 -6.74 0.79
N ASP A 31 -2.80 -7.81 0.50
CA ASP A 31 -3.79 -8.38 1.42
C ASP A 31 -3.11 -8.98 2.68
N ALA A 32 -1.95 -9.63 2.50
CA ALA A 32 -1.14 -10.19 3.58
C ALA A 32 0.29 -9.66 3.46
N ASN A 33 0.75 -8.92 4.46
CA ASN A 33 2.01 -8.20 4.43
C ASN A 33 2.96 -8.84 5.42
N VAL A 34 3.98 -9.52 4.92
CA VAL A 34 5.04 -10.10 5.74
C VAL A 34 6.36 -10.00 5.01
N ILE A 35 7.42 -9.70 5.75
CA ILE A 35 8.77 -9.66 5.19
C ILE A 35 9.13 -11.05 4.65
N ARG A 36 9.60 -11.08 3.40
CA ARG A 36 10.02 -12.30 2.72
C ARG A 36 11.01 -13.09 3.57
N LYS A 37 10.78 -14.40 3.70
CA LYS A 37 11.59 -15.34 4.51
C LYS A 37 11.76 -14.94 5.98
N HIS A 38 10.95 -14.01 6.49
CA HIS A 38 11.06 -13.47 7.85
C HIS A 38 12.45 -12.93 8.21
N SER A 39 13.19 -12.45 7.21
CA SER A 39 14.61 -12.09 7.34
C SER A 39 14.83 -10.58 7.33
N VAL A 40 15.66 -10.10 8.25
CA VAL A 40 16.10 -8.69 8.30
C VAL A 40 16.83 -8.28 7.02
N ALA A 41 17.45 -9.22 6.30
CA ALA A 41 18.09 -8.95 5.01
C ALA A 41 17.11 -8.47 3.91
N ASN A 42 15.80 -8.55 4.18
CA ASN A 42 14.71 -8.12 3.31
C ASN A 42 13.98 -6.87 3.82
N THR A 43 14.52 -6.20 4.86
CA THR A 43 14.04 -4.89 5.33
C THR A 43 14.88 -3.76 4.75
N PHE A 44 14.55 -2.51 5.06
CA PHE A 44 15.28 -1.34 4.58
C PHE A 44 16.65 -1.21 5.28
N GLY A 45 17.65 -0.65 4.58
CA GLY A 45 18.92 -0.22 5.15
C GLY A 45 20.13 -1.04 4.71
N MET A 46 21.26 -0.89 5.42
CA MET A 46 22.48 -1.68 5.21
C MET A 46 22.33 -3.06 5.88
N VAL A 47 21.44 -3.89 5.33
CA VAL A 47 21.03 -5.16 5.96
C VAL A 47 21.46 -6.40 5.17
N ARG A 48 22.16 -6.21 4.04
CA ARG A 48 22.66 -7.30 3.19
C ARG A 48 24.17 -7.36 3.23
N ASN A 49 24.72 -8.55 3.01
CA ASN A 49 26.16 -8.81 2.97
C ASN A 49 26.89 -8.21 4.18
N ASP A 50 26.45 -8.60 5.39
CA ASP A 50 27.00 -8.13 6.68
C ASP A 50 27.09 -6.60 6.82
N GLY A 51 26.13 -5.89 6.22
CA GLY A 51 26.05 -4.43 6.28
C GLY A 51 26.82 -3.70 5.20
N HIS A 52 27.37 -4.41 4.20
CA HIS A 52 28.07 -3.80 3.06
C HIS A 52 27.17 -3.54 1.86
N ARG A 53 25.92 -4.00 1.87
CA ARG A 53 24.98 -3.79 0.78
C ARG A 53 23.64 -3.22 1.28
N ALA A 54 23.24 -2.13 0.66
CA ALA A 54 21.95 -1.48 0.89
C ALA A 54 20.78 -2.33 0.35
N HIS A 55 19.64 -2.19 1.02
CA HIS A 55 18.34 -2.59 0.52
C HIS A 55 17.36 -1.41 0.63
N GLN A 56 16.79 -1.03 -0.50
CA GLN A 56 16.08 0.23 -0.70
C GLN A 56 14.65 0.27 -0.14
N GLY A 57 14.14 -0.85 0.36
CA GLY A 57 12.76 -0.98 0.80
C GLY A 57 12.52 -2.28 1.54
N TRP A 58 11.29 -2.78 1.46
CA TRP A 58 10.91 -4.08 1.96
C TRP A 58 10.65 -5.04 0.80
N ASP A 59 11.17 -6.26 0.91
CA ASP A 59 10.70 -7.36 0.07
C ASP A 59 9.58 -8.06 0.86
N LEU A 60 8.34 -7.88 0.42
CA LEU A 60 7.17 -8.53 1.00
C LEU A 60 6.89 -9.84 0.27
N LEU A 61 6.68 -10.93 1.00
CA LEU A 61 6.35 -12.23 0.42
C LEU A 61 5.08 -12.11 -0.42
N ALA A 62 5.20 -12.37 -1.72
CA ALA A 62 4.09 -12.38 -2.66
C ALA A 62 4.46 -13.19 -3.89
N TYR A 63 3.58 -14.11 -4.28
CA TYR A 63 3.75 -14.87 -5.51
C TYR A 63 3.26 -14.05 -6.71
N PRO A 64 3.75 -14.29 -7.95
CA PRO A 64 3.22 -13.63 -9.13
C PRO A 64 1.69 -13.78 -9.22
N GLY A 65 1.00 -12.67 -9.50
CA GLY A 65 -0.45 -12.63 -9.53
C GLY A 65 -1.13 -12.21 -8.21
N THR A 66 -0.38 -11.96 -7.13
CA THR A 66 -0.93 -11.32 -5.92
C THR A 66 -1.30 -9.87 -6.22
N ARG A 67 -2.45 -9.41 -5.71
CA ARG A 67 -2.91 -8.02 -5.89
C ARG A 67 -2.05 -7.03 -5.12
N CYS A 68 -1.73 -5.91 -5.76
CA CYS A 68 -1.15 -4.73 -5.15
C CYS A 68 -2.20 -3.64 -5.00
N TYR A 69 -2.21 -2.95 -3.87
CA TYR A 69 -3.16 -1.89 -3.56
C TYR A 69 -2.47 -0.55 -3.34
N ALA A 70 -3.13 0.54 -3.73
CA ALA A 70 -2.66 1.90 -3.47
C ALA A 70 -2.62 2.15 -1.95
N VAL A 71 -1.45 2.50 -1.42
CA VAL A 71 -1.30 2.71 0.03
C VAL A 71 -1.97 3.99 0.52
N ALA A 72 -2.24 4.95 -0.36
CA ALA A 72 -2.85 6.24 -0.05
C ALA A 72 -3.67 6.74 -1.26
N ASP A 73 -4.48 7.77 -1.03
CA ASP A 73 -5.04 8.57 -2.14
C ASP A 73 -3.86 9.29 -2.83
N GLY A 74 -3.82 9.28 -4.16
CA GLY A 74 -2.69 9.88 -4.86
C GLY A 74 -2.74 9.78 -6.38
N VAL A 75 -1.61 10.04 -7.02
CA VAL A 75 -1.42 9.98 -8.48
C VAL A 75 -0.36 8.94 -8.80
N VAL A 76 -0.64 8.07 -9.78
CA VAL A 76 0.29 7.00 -10.16
C VAL A 76 1.09 7.37 -11.41
N THR A 77 2.38 7.04 -11.40
CA THR A 77 3.22 6.93 -12.58
C THR A 77 3.59 5.46 -12.79
N THR A 78 3.59 5.00 -14.03
CA THR A 78 3.88 3.59 -14.37
C THR A 78 5.10 3.50 -15.27
N GLY A 79 5.80 2.36 -15.27
CA GLY A 79 6.93 2.21 -16.16
C GLY A 79 7.67 0.87 -16.06
N PHE A 80 8.83 0.82 -16.70
CA PHE A 80 9.75 -0.30 -16.65
C PHE A 80 11.18 0.22 -16.50
N ASN A 81 11.94 -0.32 -15.54
CA ASN A 81 13.31 0.09 -15.30
C ASN A 81 14.18 -1.09 -14.84
N GLY A 82 15.11 -1.52 -15.69
CA GLY A 82 16.24 -2.39 -15.36
C GLY A 82 15.94 -3.43 -14.27
N ASP A 83 16.65 -3.31 -13.15
CA ASP A 83 16.55 -4.20 -12.00
C ASP A 83 15.17 -4.25 -11.36
N TYR A 84 14.47 -3.11 -11.29
CA TYR A 84 13.11 -3.04 -10.74
C TYR A 84 12.07 -3.72 -11.64
N GLY A 85 12.35 -3.86 -12.93
CA GLY A 85 11.38 -4.36 -13.90
C GLY A 85 10.20 -3.40 -14.05
N ARG A 86 9.00 -3.94 -14.23
CA ARG A 86 7.77 -3.15 -14.32
C ARG A 86 7.41 -2.63 -12.93
N PHE A 87 7.00 -1.37 -12.86
CA PHE A 87 6.69 -0.71 -11.60
C PHE A 87 5.47 0.21 -11.67
N ILE A 88 4.97 0.54 -10.48
CA ILE A 88 4.08 1.67 -10.20
C ILE A 88 4.75 2.55 -9.14
N SER A 89 4.68 3.87 -9.30
CA SER A 89 5.06 4.86 -8.30
C SER A 89 3.83 5.70 -7.97
N LEU A 90 3.36 5.65 -6.74
CA LEU A 90 2.23 6.43 -6.26
C LEU A 90 2.75 7.65 -5.51
N GLU A 91 2.50 8.85 -6.00
CA GLU A 91 2.76 10.12 -5.33
C GLU A 91 1.57 10.48 -4.42
N PHE A 92 1.85 10.81 -3.15
CA PHE A 92 0.83 11.13 -2.16
C PHE A 92 1.36 12.06 -1.06
N GLU A 93 0.47 12.81 -0.42
CA GLU A 93 0.81 13.62 0.74
C GLU A 93 0.76 12.77 2.03
N HIS A 94 1.79 12.89 2.86
CA HIS A 94 1.82 12.29 4.18
C HIS A 94 2.40 13.27 5.20
N ARG A 95 1.57 13.65 6.18
CA ARG A 95 1.97 14.55 7.28
C ARG A 95 2.65 15.83 6.78
N GLY A 96 2.08 16.45 5.75
CA GLY A 96 2.59 17.69 5.16
C GLY A 96 3.84 17.52 4.27
N ASN A 97 4.26 16.29 3.97
CA ASN A 97 5.37 16.00 3.05
C ASN A 97 4.85 15.24 1.84
N ASN A 98 5.40 15.53 0.67
CA ASN A 98 5.15 14.72 -0.53
C ASN A 98 6.04 13.47 -0.50
N LEU A 99 5.43 12.28 -0.62
CA LEU A 99 6.11 11.00 -0.62
C LEU A 99 5.71 10.18 -1.85
N PHE A 100 6.49 9.15 -2.14
CA PHE A 100 6.20 8.19 -3.19
C PHE A 100 6.23 6.76 -2.65
N ALA A 101 5.22 5.97 -2.98
CA ALA A 101 5.19 4.54 -2.71
C ALA A 101 5.51 3.80 -4.00
N PHE A 102 6.57 3.01 -4.00
CA PHE A 102 7.06 2.35 -5.20
C PHE A 102 6.86 0.84 -5.13
N TYR A 103 6.27 0.28 -6.17
CA TYR A 103 5.92 -1.12 -6.31
C TYR A 103 6.68 -1.69 -7.49
N ALA A 104 7.56 -2.67 -7.27
CA ALA A 104 8.43 -3.23 -8.31
C ALA A 104 8.22 -4.73 -8.56
N HIS A 105 8.90 -5.23 -9.59
CA HIS A 105 8.82 -6.60 -10.09
C HIS A 105 7.44 -7.01 -10.61
N LEU A 106 6.57 -6.06 -10.96
CA LEU A 106 5.18 -6.34 -11.34
C LEU A 106 5.07 -7.12 -12.66
N ASN A 107 4.02 -7.93 -12.79
CA ASN A 107 3.67 -8.55 -14.08
C ASN A 107 2.58 -7.76 -14.81
N ILE A 108 1.61 -7.22 -14.07
CA ILE A 108 0.47 -6.49 -14.62
C ILE A 108 0.31 -5.19 -13.84
N VAL A 109 0.03 -4.12 -14.57
CA VAL A 109 -0.38 -2.81 -14.05
C VAL A 109 -1.78 -2.57 -14.62
N VAL A 110 -2.76 -2.28 -13.77
CA VAL A 110 -4.18 -2.11 -14.18
C VAL A 110 -4.64 -0.66 -14.18
N VAL A 111 -3.75 0.25 -13.81
CA VAL A 111 -3.93 1.71 -13.85
C VAL A 111 -3.15 2.32 -15.00
N THR A 112 -3.54 3.52 -15.44
CA THR A 112 -2.79 4.28 -16.44
C THR A 112 -1.90 5.33 -15.79
N ASP A 113 -0.87 5.77 -16.51
CA ASP A 113 -0.04 6.90 -16.10
C ASP A 113 -0.89 8.14 -15.78
N GLU A 114 -0.51 8.89 -14.74
CA GLU A 114 -1.21 10.06 -14.20
C GLU A 114 -2.64 9.80 -13.66
N GLN A 115 -3.05 8.54 -13.53
CA GLN A 115 -4.34 8.19 -12.93
C GLN A 115 -4.36 8.55 -11.43
N ARG A 116 -5.45 9.19 -11.00
CA ARG A 116 -5.77 9.36 -9.58
C ARG A 116 -6.37 8.08 -9.02
N VAL A 117 -5.89 7.65 -7.86
CA VAL A 117 -6.35 6.43 -7.18
C VAL A 117 -6.73 6.72 -5.74
N THR A 118 -7.58 5.88 -5.16
CA THR A 118 -7.97 5.93 -3.74
C THR A 118 -7.19 4.90 -2.91
N ALA A 119 -7.00 5.17 -1.62
CA ALA A 119 -6.31 4.27 -0.71
C ALA A 119 -7.03 2.92 -0.57
N GLY A 120 -6.38 1.84 -1.00
CA GLY A 120 -6.95 0.49 -1.08
C GLY A 120 -7.46 0.10 -2.47
N GLU A 121 -7.41 0.99 -3.45
CA GLU A 121 -7.71 0.66 -4.84
C GLU A 121 -6.72 -0.38 -5.38
N TRP A 122 -7.21 -1.35 -6.15
CA TRP A 122 -6.36 -2.35 -6.80
C TRP A 122 -5.63 -1.72 -8.00
N ILE A 123 -4.29 -1.71 -7.96
CA ILE A 123 -3.46 -0.99 -8.95
C ILE A 123 -2.60 -1.90 -9.83
N GLY A 124 -2.39 -3.15 -9.44
CA GLY A 124 -1.59 -4.08 -10.23
C GLY A 124 -1.48 -5.49 -9.64
N LEU A 125 -0.71 -6.34 -10.32
CA LEU A 125 -0.37 -7.68 -9.85
C LEU A 125 1.14 -7.84 -9.76
N THR A 126 1.59 -8.39 -8.64
CA THR A 126 2.98 -8.80 -8.43
C THR A 126 3.45 -9.76 -9.51
N GLY A 127 4.76 -9.84 -9.67
CA GLY A 127 5.36 -10.64 -10.74
C GLY A 127 6.78 -11.04 -10.41
N ASN A 128 7.57 -11.20 -11.46
CA ASN A 128 8.99 -11.48 -11.37
C ASN A 128 9.78 -10.75 -12.46
N THR A 129 9.31 -9.57 -12.90
CA THR A 129 10.07 -8.79 -13.88
C THR A 129 11.33 -8.16 -13.27
N GLY A 130 12.27 -7.73 -14.13
CA GLY A 130 13.54 -7.20 -13.69
C GLY A 130 14.47 -8.30 -13.15
N ASN A 131 15.21 -8.01 -12.08
CA ASN A 131 16.18 -8.94 -11.51
C ASN A 131 15.52 -10.09 -10.69
N ALA A 132 14.21 -10.03 -10.43
CA ALA A 132 13.46 -11.08 -9.74
C ALA A 132 13.11 -12.29 -10.64
N ARG A 133 13.43 -12.26 -11.95
CA ARG A 133 12.99 -13.26 -12.95
C ARG A 133 13.32 -14.71 -12.62
N THR A 134 14.42 -14.96 -11.92
CA THR A 134 14.87 -16.30 -11.54
C THR A 134 14.33 -16.76 -10.18
N MET A 135 13.73 -15.88 -9.38
CA MET A 135 13.20 -16.23 -8.06
C MET A 135 12.01 -17.21 -8.17
N LYS A 136 11.88 -18.11 -7.19
CA LYS A 136 10.88 -19.19 -7.14
C LYS A 136 10.44 -19.43 -5.69
N GLY A 137 9.22 -19.93 -5.50
CA GLY A 137 8.70 -20.21 -4.17
C GLY A 137 8.80 -18.98 -3.26
N ASP A 138 9.25 -19.18 -2.03
CA ASP A 138 9.31 -18.12 -1.02
C ASP A 138 10.41 -17.07 -1.27
N ASP A 139 11.14 -17.16 -2.39
CA ASP A 139 12.00 -16.08 -2.88
C ASP A 139 11.24 -15.02 -3.69
N GLN A 140 10.01 -15.30 -4.11
CA GLN A 140 9.18 -14.36 -4.86
C GLN A 140 8.59 -13.29 -3.93
N HIS A 141 8.53 -12.05 -4.42
CA HIS A 141 8.13 -10.90 -3.60
C HIS A 141 7.60 -9.73 -4.43
N LEU A 142 6.91 -8.85 -3.71
CA LEU A 142 6.83 -7.43 -4.06
C LEU A 142 8.03 -6.72 -3.45
N HIS A 143 8.81 -5.99 -4.26
CA HIS A 143 9.74 -5.00 -3.73
C HIS A 143 9.00 -3.67 -3.56
N PHE A 144 8.93 -3.18 -2.33
CA PHE A 144 8.14 -2.02 -1.92
C PHE A 144 9.01 -0.97 -1.24
N GLU A 145 8.97 0.28 -1.72
CA GLU A 145 9.72 1.39 -1.12
C GLU A 145 8.79 2.54 -0.74
N PHE A 146 9.18 3.31 0.28
CA PHE A 146 8.79 4.71 0.39
C PHE A 146 9.97 5.61 0.01
N ARG A 147 9.67 6.66 -0.76
CA ARG A 147 10.65 7.61 -1.30
C ARG A 147 10.25 9.04 -0.99
N THR A 148 11.25 9.92 -0.93
CA THR A 148 11.07 11.38 -0.79
C THR A 148 11.22 12.13 -2.12
N GLU A 149 11.58 11.42 -3.19
CA GLU A 149 11.68 11.93 -4.55
C GLU A 149 11.26 10.84 -5.53
N SER A 150 10.79 11.22 -6.72
CA SER A 150 10.21 10.28 -7.68
C SER A 150 11.24 9.31 -8.27
N ARG A 151 12.48 9.77 -8.45
CA ARG A 151 13.58 9.02 -9.09
C ARG A 151 14.88 9.17 -8.30
N PRO A 152 15.00 8.50 -7.15
CA PRO A 152 16.20 8.58 -6.36
C PRO A 152 17.37 7.84 -7.01
N GLY A 153 18.59 8.31 -6.72
CA GLY A 153 19.83 7.69 -7.18
C GLY A 153 20.10 6.31 -6.56
N HIS A 154 21.34 5.82 -6.71
CA HIS A 154 21.76 4.57 -6.10
C HIS A 154 21.91 4.68 -4.57
N GLY A 155 21.77 3.56 -3.86
CA GLY A 155 21.87 3.50 -2.40
C GLY A 155 20.57 3.84 -1.67
N LEU A 156 20.69 4.36 -0.45
CA LEU A 156 19.56 4.67 0.43
C LEU A 156 19.06 6.12 0.29
N GLY A 157 19.79 6.99 -0.39
CA GLY A 157 19.38 8.38 -0.61
C GLY A 157 18.02 8.46 -1.31
N GLY A 158 17.23 9.48 -0.94
CA GLY A 158 15.90 9.72 -1.49
C GLY A 158 14.84 8.69 -1.07
N ARG A 159 15.15 7.85 -0.07
CA ARG A 159 14.29 6.77 0.43
C ARG A 159 14.20 6.80 1.95
N ILE A 160 13.10 6.30 2.48
CA ILE A 160 12.89 6.17 3.92
C ILE A 160 12.50 4.74 4.28
N ASP A 161 12.91 4.30 5.46
CA ASP A 161 12.49 3.00 5.99
C ASP A 161 10.96 2.97 6.11
N PRO A 162 10.24 2.02 5.47
CA PRO A 162 8.80 1.93 5.63
C PRO A 162 8.33 1.74 7.08
N LYS A 163 9.22 1.30 7.98
CA LYS A 163 8.95 1.30 9.43
C LYS A 163 8.62 2.68 9.98
N THR A 164 9.18 3.77 9.43
CA THR A 164 8.90 5.13 9.93
C THR A 164 7.49 5.60 9.57
N VAL A 165 6.92 5.05 8.49
CA VAL A 165 5.55 5.30 8.05
C VAL A 165 4.57 4.39 8.78
N TYR A 166 4.84 3.08 8.82
CA TYR A 166 3.94 2.09 9.43
C TYR A 166 4.08 1.97 10.95
N GLY A 167 5.15 2.48 11.54
CA GLY A 167 5.47 2.38 12.97
C GLY A 167 6.13 1.05 13.39
N PHE A 168 6.06 0.01 12.56
CA PHE A 168 6.64 -1.30 12.86
C PHE A 168 6.97 -2.06 11.57
N VAL A 169 7.72 -3.16 11.70
CA VAL A 169 8.09 -4.05 10.59
C VAL A 169 7.25 -5.34 10.69
N PRO A 170 6.56 -5.78 9.62
CA PRO A 170 5.82 -7.04 9.61
C PRO A 170 6.77 -8.24 9.44
N LEU A 171 7.72 -8.42 10.35
CA LEU A 171 8.85 -9.35 10.16
C LEU A 171 8.43 -10.82 10.24
N ARG A 172 7.67 -11.20 11.28
CA ARG A 172 7.41 -12.62 11.62
C ARG A 172 5.97 -13.06 11.39
N SER A 173 5.04 -12.13 11.35
CA SER A 173 3.60 -12.43 11.26
C SER A 173 2.96 -11.52 10.23
N PRO A 174 2.09 -12.07 9.36
CA PRO A 174 1.43 -11.25 8.36
C PRO A 174 0.50 -10.25 9.00
N ILE A 175 0.56 -9.02 8.49
CA ILE A 175 -0.44 -7.99 8.74
C ILE A 175 -1.44 -8.04 7.59
N TYR A 176 -2.70 -8.26 7.94
CA TYR A 176 -3.80 -8.22 7.00
C TYR A 176 -4.41 -6.82 6.98
N ASP A 177 -4.64 -6.28 5.79
CA ASP A 177 -5.48 -5.09 5.66
C ASP A 177 -6.93 -5.52 5.91
N THR A 178 -7.49 -5.14 7.05
CA THR A 178 -8.82 -5.58 7.49
C THR A 178 -9.95 -4.65 7.04
N ARG A 179 -9.66 -3.70 6.15
CA ARG A 179 -10.70 -2.80 5.63
C ARG A 179 -11.63 -3.55 4.68
N PRO A 180 -12.96 -3.37 4.79
CA PRO A 180 -13.88 -4.00 3.86
C PRO A 180 -13.65 -3.47 2.44
N PRO A 181 -13.65 -4.34 1.41
CA PRO A 181 -13.48 -3.94 0.02
C PRO A 181 -14.53 -2.88 -0.39
N GLU A 182 -14.18 -1.97 -1.30
CA GLU A 182 -14.97 -0.77 -1.67
C GLU A 182 -16.47 -1.01 -1.92
N HIS A 183 -16.84 -2.18 -2.46
CA HIS A 183 -18.23 -2.54 -2.72
C HIS A 183 -19.10 -2.68 -1.45
N MET A 184 -18.49 -2.83 -0.28
CA MET A 184 -19.19 -2.92 1.01
C MET A 184 -19.26 -1.57 1.73
N GLN A 185 -18.48 -0.57 1.30
CA GLN A 185 -18.52 0.79 1.86
C GLN A 185 -19.64 1.65 1.22
N THR A 186 -20.02 1.34 -0.02
CA THR A 186 -21.13 2.02 -0.74
C THR A 186 -22.53 1.55 -0.34
N LEU A 187 -22.66 0.37 0.28
CA LEU A 187 -23.94 -0.17 0.75
C LEU A 187 -24.51 0.52 2.01
N GLY A 188 -23.77 1.46 2.62
CA GLY A 188 -24.23 2.25 3.78
C GLY A 188 -25.09 3.47 3.44
N ARG A 189 -25.34 3.77 2.15
CA ARG A 189 -26.14 4.92 1.71
C ARG A 189 -27.37 4.49 0.91
N SER A 190 -28.33 3.85 1.57
CA SER A 190 -29.75 4.05 1.22
C SER A 190 -30.60 3.70 2.43
N GLY A 191 -31.27 4.69 3.00
CA GLY A 191 -32.33 4.44 3.96
C GLY A 191 -33.54 3.90 3.22
N THR A 192 -33.94 2.67 3.51
CA THR A 192 -35.35 2.28 3.56
C THR A 192 -35.52 1.14 4.55
N GLY A 193 -36.50 1.28 5.46
CA GLY A 193 -37.27 0.15 5.95
C GLY A 193 -36.62 -0.77 6.97
N LEU A 194 -36.98 -0.53 8.23
CA LEU A 194 -37.20 -1.56 9.24
C LEU A 194 -37.85 -2.83 8.62
N LYS A 195 -37.22 -4.00 8.79
CA LYS A 195 -37.93 -5.30 8.84
C LYS A 195 -37.26 -6.17 9.90
N VAL A 196 -38.01 -6.44 10.96
CA VAL A 196 -37.71 -7.48 11.95
C VAL A 196 -38.54 -8.71 11.55
N PRO A 197 -37.94 -9.84 11.17
CA PRO A 197 -38.54 -11.16 11.33
C PRO A 197 -38.07 -11.66 12.70
N GLY A 198 -38.93 -11.75 13.71
CA GLY A 198 -39.93 -12.81 13.74
C GLY A 198 -39.36 -13.95 14.56
N THR A 199 -39.49 -13.81 15.87
CA THR A 199 -39.33 -14.82 16.91
C THR A 199 -40.03 -16.11 16.51
N ASN A 200 -39.37 -17.25 16.70
CA ASN A 200 -40.03 -18.54 16.91
C ASN A 200 -39.03 -19.49 17.56
N VAL A 201 -39.03 -19.53 18.89
CA VAL A 201 -38.92 -20.80 19.62
C VAL A 201 -39.71 -20.64 20.93
N LEU A 202 -40.69 -21.53 21.07
CA LEU A 202 -41.57 -21.91 22.20
C LEU A 202 -41.38 -21.20 23.55
#